data_AF-A0A3P9I6P3-F1
#
_entry.id   AF-A0A3P9I6P3-F1
#
_cell.length_a   1.000
_cell.length_b   1.000
_cell.length_c   1.000
_cell.angle_alpha   90.00
_cell.angle_beta   90.00
_cell.angle_gamma   90.00
#
_symmetry.space_group_name_H-M   'P 1'
#
loop_
_entity.id
_entity.type
_entity.pdbx_description
1 polymer ?
#
loop_
_entity_poly.entity_id
_entity_poly.type
_entity_poly.pdbx_seq_one_letter_code
_entity_poly.pdbx_strand_id
1 'polypeptide(L)'
;MGRCTVLIILLLVSFYVLSAEAYKCRCTRKGPKIRYKDVQKLEIKPKHPFCQERMIFVTMENVSRFKGQEYCLHPKLQSTKNLVKWFRIWKDKHRVYEA
;
A
#
# COMPACT_ATOMS: atom_id res chain seq x y z
N MET A 1 -29.24 -7.62 35.11
CA MET A 1 -27.79 -7.66 34.79
C MET A 1 -27.47 -8.31 33.43
N GLY A 2 -28.26 -9.28 32.92
CA GLY A 2 -28.00 -9.94 31.63
C GLY A 2 -28.23 -9.10 30.35
N ARG A 3 -29.00 -8.01 30.40
CA ARG A 3 -29.24 -7.15 29.22
C ARG A 3 -28.01 -6.30 28.86
N CYS A 4 -27.23 -5.86 29.86
CA CYS A 4 -26.00 -5.12 29.64
C CYS A 4 -24.88 -6.00 29.09
N THR A 5 -24.78 -7.26 29.53
CA THR A 5 -23.76 -8.19 29.02
C THR A 5 -23.97 -8.52 27.55
N VAL A 6 -25.22 -8.71 27.11
CA VAL A 6 -25.55 -8.94 25.70
C VAL A 6 -25.18 -7.73 24.83
N LEU A 7 -25.49 -6.51 25.30
CA LEU A 7 -25.12 -5.28 24.56
C LEU A 7 -23.60 -5.09 24.46
N ILE A 8 -22.85 -5.37 25.52
CA ILE A 8 -21.38 -5.29 25.51
C ILE A 8 -20.79 -6.32 24.55
N ILE A 9 -21.30 -7.56 24.55
CA ILE A 9 -20.85 -8.61 23.62
C ILE A 9 -21.11 -8.19 22.17
N LEU A 10 -22.28 -7.65 21.86
CA LEU A 10 -22.63 -7.18 20.51
C LEU A 10 -21.71 -6.03 20.05
N LEU A 11 -21.39 -5.08 20.92
CA LEU A 11 -20.45 -3.99 20.62
C LEU A 11 -19.04 -4.50 20.34
N LEU A 12 -18.57 -5.47 21.13
CA LEU A 12 -17.26 -6.09 20.92
C LEU A 12 -17.21 -6.82 19.58
N VAL A 13 -18.22 -7.65 19.27
CA VAL A 13 -18.28 -8.38 17.99
C VAL A 13 -18.29 -7.40 16.80
N SER A 14 -19.11 -6.34 16.87
CA SER A 14 -19.14 -5.29 15.84
C SER A 14 -17.77 -4.64 15.66
N PHE A 15 -17.10 -4.26 16.75
CA PHE A 15 -15.78 -3.66 16.70
C PHE A 15 -14.72 -4.61 16.12
N TYR A 16 -14.78 -5.90 16.46
CA TYR A 16 -13.89 -6.92 15.90
C TYR A 16 -14.09 -7.09 14.40
N VAL A 17 -15.34 -7.13 13.91
CA VAL A 17 -15.64 -7.23 12.48
C VAL A 17 -15.14 -5.98 11.73
N LEU A 18 -15.37 -4.79 12.28
CA LEU A 18 -14.90 -3.54 11.67
C LEU A 18 -13.37 -3.46 11.60
N SER A 19 -12.70 -3.91 12.67
CA SER A 19 -11.24 -4.04 12.72
C SER A 19 -10.72 -5.06 11.71
N ALA A 20 -11.49 -6.13 11.50
CA ALA A 20 -11.18 -7.17 10.53
C ALA A 20 -11.23 -6.64 9.09
N GLU A 21 -12.23 -5.84 8.74
CA GLU A 21 -12.30 -5.24 7.42
C GLU A 21 -11.20 -4.18 7.20
N ALA A 22 -10.91 -3.39 8.23
CA ALA A 22 -9.88 -2.37 8.16
C ALA A 22 -8.45 -2.95 7.98
N TYR A 23 -8.15 -4.16 8.47
CA TYR A 23 -6.83 -4.77 8.21
C TYR A 23 -6.66 -5.12 6.73
N LYS A 24 -7.74 -5.52 6.03
CA LYS A 24 -7.67 -5.89 4.62
C LYS A 24 -7.20 -4.73 3.76
N CYS A 25 -7.56 -3.50 4.15
CA CYS A 25 -7.17 -2.27 3.48
C CYS A 25 -5.70 -1.85 3.67
N ARG A 26 -5.02 -2.34 4.71
CA ARG A 26 -3.67 -1.88 5.05
C ARG A 26 -2.59 -2.68 4.35
N CYS A 27 -1.49 -2.00 4.02
CA CYS A 27 -0.27 -2.64 3.54
C CYS A 27 0.79 -2.72 4.63
N THR A 28 1.71 -3.68 4.51
CA THR A 28 2.80 -3.89 5.47
C THR A 28 3.61 -2.60 5.66
N ARG A 29 3.77 -2.16 6.91
CA ARG A 29 4.49 -0.92 7.22
C ARG A 29 6.01 -1.02 6.99
N LYS A 30 6.57 -2.23 7.05
CA LYS A 30 7.99 -2.50 6.79
C LYS A 30 8.11 -3.32 5.51
N GLY A 31 8.44 -2.64 4.41
CA GLY A 31 8.74 -3.27 3.12
C GLY A 31 10.25 -3.39 2.87
N PRO A 32 10.67 -4.09 1.82
CA PRO A 32 12.06 -4.08 1.38
C PRO A 32 12.51 -2.67 1.01
N LYS A 33 13.83 -2.42 1.02
CA LYS A 33 14.40 -1.14 0.60
C LYS A 33 14.41 -1.05 -0.93
N ILE A 34 13.32 -0.53 -1.48
CA ILE A 34 13.12 -0.35 -2.93
C ILE A 34 13.87 0.89 -3.41
N ARG A 35 14.64 0.76 -4.50
CA ARG A 35 15.24 1.92 -5.20
C ARG A 35 14.33 2.34 -6.34
N TYR A 36 14.19 3.64 -6.59
CA TYR A 36 13.32 4.16 -7.65
C TYR A 36 13.71 3.70 -9.06
N LYS A 37 15.00 3.38 -9.29
CA LYS A 37 15.50 2.90 -10.60
C LYS A 37 15.05 1.49 -10.93
N ASP A 38 14.81 0.67 -9.90
CA ASP A 38 14.43 -0.73 -10.05
C ASP A 38 12.91 -0.88 -10.24
N VAL A 39 12.17 0.23 -10.25
CA VAL A 39 10.71 0.26 -10.37
C VAL A 39 10.35 0.35 -11.84
N GLN A 40 9.62 -0.65 -12.34
CA GLN A 40 9.07 -0.63 -13.69
C GLN A 40 7.77 0.19 -13.75
N LYS A 41 6.88 -0.07 -12.79
CA LYS A 41 5.54 0.53 -12.75
C LYS A 41 5.18 0.97 -11.33
N LEU A 42 4.55 2.14 -11.24
CA LEU A 42 3.98 2.66 -10.00
C LEU A 42 2.50 2.96 -10.24
N GLU A 43 1.64 2.32 -9.46
CA GLU A 43 0.19 2.48 -9.52
C GLU A 43 -0.35 2.96 -8.17
N ILE A 44 -1.35 3.84 -8.20
CA ILE A 44 -2.03 4.31 -7.00
C ILE A 44 -3.47 3.82 -7.07
N LYS A 45 -3.74 2.71 -6.36
CA LYS A 45 -5.03 2.03 -6.36
C LYS A 45 -5.40 1.61 -4.92
N PRO A 46 -6.70 1.51 -4.58
CA PRO A 46 -7.09 0.93 -3.30
C PRO A 46 -6.71 -0.56 -3.28
N LYS A 47 -6.39 -1.10 -2.09
CA LYS A 47 -6.04 -2.52 -1.95
C LYS A 47 -7.25 -3.45 -2.11
N HIS A 48 -8.43 -2.96 -1.74
CA HIS A 48 -9.68 -3.68 -1.90
C HIS A 48 -10.78 -2.69 -2.34
N PRO A 49 -11.82 -3.10 -3.08
CA PRO A 49 -12.80 -2.20 -3.66
C PRO A 49 -13.50 -1.28 -2.65
N PHE A 50 -13.69 -1.76 -1.42
CA PHE A 50 -14.36 -1.02 -0.35
C PHE A 50 -13.42 -0.11 0.46
N CYS A 51 -12.11 -0.13 0.17
CA CYS A 51 -11.14 0.71 0.87
C CYS A 51 -11.11 2.10 0.26
N GLN A 52 -11.43 3.11 1.07
CA GLN A 52 -11.32 4.51 0.66
C GLN A 52 -9.87 4.99 0.53
N GLU A 53 -8.97 4.45 1.36
CA GLU A 53 -7.55 4.80 1.31
C GLU A 53 -6.87 4.19 0.08
N ARG A 54 -6.29 5.06 -0.77
CA ARG A 54 -5.46 4.63 -1.90
C ARG A 54 -4.09 4.21 -1.40
N MET A 55 -3.63 3.06 -1.87
CA MET A 55 -2.30 2.54 -1.59
C MET A 55 -1.40 2.67 -2.82
N ILE A 56 -0.09 2.52 -2.61
CA ILE A 56 0.90 2.63 -3.68
C ILE A 56 1.41 1.23 -3.99
N PHE A 57 1.19 0.78 -5.21
CA PHE A 57 1.66 -0.49 -5.71
C PHE A 57 2.86 -0.27 -6.62
N VAL A 58 3.93 -1.01 -6.35
CA VAL A 58 5.21 -0.88 -7.03
C VAL A 58 5.56 -2.21 -7.66
N THR A 59 5.61 -2.25 -8.99
CA THR A 59 6.07 -3.41 -9.75
C THR A 59 7.56 -3.25 -10.02
N MET A 60 8.33 -4.24 -9.60
CA MET A 60 9.77 -4.27 -9.77
C MET A 60 10.15 -4.74 -11.18
N GLU A 61 11.24 -4.20 -11.70
CA GLU A 61 11.81 -4.64 -12.97
C GLU A 61 12.46 -6.02 -12.83
N ASN A 62 12.46 -6.78 -13.92
CA ASN A 62 12.90 -8.18 -13.96
C ASN A 62 14.40 -8.40 -13.70
N VAL A 63 15.20 -7.35 -13.75
CA VAL A 63 16.64 -7.34 -13.43
C VAL A 63 16.93 -7.09 -11.95
N SER A 64 15.93 -6.73 -11.16
CA SER A 64 16.10 -6.47 -9.74
C SER A 64 16.11 -7.77 -8.91
N ARG A 65 16.66 -7.71 -7.69
CA ARG A 65 16.65 -8.83 -6.72
C ARG A 65 15.24 -9.32 -6.36
N PHE A 66 14.20 -8.55 -6.69
CA PHE A 66 12.79 -8.81 -6.36
C PHE A 66 11.96 -9.00 -7.63
N LYS A 67 12.51 -9.77 -8.58
CA LYS A 67 11.99 -10.02 -9.92
C LYS A 67 10.46 -10.25 -9.95
N GLY A 68 9.75 -9.42 -10.72
CA GLY A 68 8.33 -9.60 -11.06
C GLY A 68 7.35 -9.45 -9.90
N GLN A 69 7.79 -9.02 -8.72
CA GLN A 69 6.92 -8.88 -7.55
C GLN A 69 6.27 -7.49 -7.50
N GLU A 70 4.97 -7.46 -7.18
CA GLU A 70 4.25 -6.24 -6.84
C GLU A 70 4.29 -6.04 -5.33
N TYR A 71 4.80 -4.88 -4.91
CA TYR A 71 4.84 -4.48 -3.51
C TYR A 71 3.78 -3.43 -3.21
N CYS A 72 3.00 -3.66 -2.16
CA CYS A 72 2.13 -2.63 -1.62
C CYS A 72 2.81 -1.80 -0.53
N LEU A 73 2.81 -0.48 -0.71
CA LEU A 73 3.38 0.50 0.19
C LEU A 73 2.32 1.45 0.74
N HIS A 74 2.47 1.79 2.02
CA HIS A 74 1.58 2.74 2.68
C HIS A 74 1.99 4.19 2.36
N PRO A 75 1.07 5.07 1.93
CA PRO A 75 1.40 6.45 1.49
C PRO A 75 1.84 7.37 2.63
N LYS A 76 1.40 7.10 3.87
CA LYS A 76 1.82 7.86 5.06
C LYS A 76 3.31 7.69 5.42
N LEU A 77 4.00 6.66 4.90
CA LEU A 77 5.43 6.45 5.17
C LEU A 77 6.29 7.45 4.37
N GLN A 78 7.27 8.07 5.03
CA GLN A 78 8.17 9.04 4.38
C GLN A 78 9.03 8.40 3.27
N SER A 79 9.46 7.16 3.46
CA SER A 79 10.18 6.38 2.44
C SER A 79 9.36 6.25 1.15
N THR A 80 8.06 5.94 1.27
CA THR A 80 7.15 5.83 0.14
C THR A 80 6.96 7.17 -0.57
N LYS A 81 6.80 8.27 0.17
CA LYS A 81 6.69 9.62 -0.41
C LYS A 81 7.93 9.99 -1.22
N ASN A 82 9.11 9.74 -0.65
CA ASN A 82 10.39 9.97 -1.32
C ASN A 82 10.53 9.09 -2.57
N LEU A 83 10.16 7.81 -2.48
CA LEU A 83 10.19 6.89 -3.62
C LEU A 83 9.32 7.42 -4.78
N VAL A 84 8.06 7.79 -4.49
CA VAL A 84 7.15 8.35 -5.52
C VAL A 84 7.72 9.62 -6.13
N LYS A 85 8.24 10.54 -5.31
CA LYS A 85 8.83 11.80 -5.77
C LYS A 85 10.01 11.55 -6.72
N TRP A 86 10.97 10.74 -6.32
CA TRP A 86 12.15 10.44 -7.12
C TRP A 86 11.83 9.61 -8.36
N PHE A 87 10.89 8.67 -8.26
CA PHE A 87 10.43 7.89 -9.41
C PHE A 87 9.80 8.76 -10.49
N ARG A 88 8.95 9.73 -10.12
CA ARG A 88 8.38 10.69 -11.09
C ARG A 88 9.45 11.50 -11.80
N ILE A 89 10.39 12.08 -11.05
CA ILE A 89 11.50 12.87 -11.62
C ILE A 89 12.36 12.01 -12.56
N TRP A 90 12.67 10.78 -12.16
CA TRP A 90 13.46 9.87 -12.99
C TRP A 90 12.72 9.46 -14.26
N LYS A 91 11.43 9.10 -14.14
CA LYS A 91 10.59 8.68 -15.27
C LYS A 91 10.38 9.82 -16.28
N ASP A 92 10.18 11.04 -15.80
CA ASP A 92 10.05 12.21 -16.67
C ASP A 92 11.34 12.45 -17.45
N LYS A 93 12.51 12.33 -16.80
CA LYS A 93 13.80 12.41 -17.51
C LYS A 93 14.01 11.27 -18.49
N HIS A 94 13.69 10.03 -18.11
CA HIS A 94 13.90 8.86 -18.96
C HIS A 94 13.01 8.89 -20.21
N ARG A 95 11.76 9.38 -20.09
CA ARG A 95 10.86 9.54 -21.23
C ARG A 95 11.42 10.48 -22.31
N VAL A 96 12.23 11.48 -21.94
CA VAL A 96 12.86 12.40 -22.91
C VAL A 96 13.93 11.71 -23.76
N TYR A 97 14.54 10.62 -23.28
CA TYR A 97 15.56 9.88 -24.03
C TYR A 97 15.00 8.71 -24.85
N GLU A 98 13.71 8.38 -24.68
CA GLU A 98 13.00 7.32 -25.44
C GLU A 98 12.12 7.86 -26.58
N ALA A 99 11.97 9.19 -26.68
CA ALA A 99 11.24 9.88 -27.75
C ALA A 99 12.21 10.38 -28.83
#